data_AF-A0A2K2VDL3-F1
#
_entry.id   AF-A0A2K2VDL3-F1
#
_cell.length_a   1.000
_cell.length_b   1.000
_cell.length_c   1.000
_cell.angle_alpha   90.00
_cell.angle_beta   90.00
_cell.angle_gamma   90.00
#
_symmetry.space_group_name_H-M   'P 1'
#
loop_
_entity.id
_entity.type
_entity.pdbx_description
1 polymer ?
#
loop_
_entity_poly.entity_id
_entity_poly.type
_entity_poly.pdbx_seq_one_letter_code
_entity_poly.pdbx_strand_id
1 'polypeptide(L)'
;SMFFVGLYTGTIDALIDDFVLKAFLWTSALVIALIIISYEFIVMPTPNKPLLQASLFGVFSTMLFLGTHHLAWLSISVMVGRDIGRTLWLAPNIYVDTALYTLIMLILFLLSLVYLLYTSMCSED
;
A
#
# COMPACT_ATOMS: atom_id res chain seq x y z
N SER A 1 -0.07 10.02 1.16
CA SER A 1 -1.45 9.49 1.05
C SER A 1 -1.51 7.96 1.08
N MET A 2 -0.83 7.23 0.18
CA MET A 2 -0.99 5.77 0.00
C MET A 2 -0.54 4.88 1.17
N PHE A 3 0.43 5.33 1.98
CA PHE A 3 0.79 4.67 3.24
C PHE A 3 -0.42 4.51 4.18
N PHE A 4 -1.16 5.60 4.42
CA PHE A 4 -2.33 5.58 5.29
C PHE A 4 -3.46 4.70 4.75
N VAL A 5 -3.63 4.68 3.42
CA VAL A 5 -4.57 3.78 2.76
C VAL A 5 -4.19 2.32 2.99
N GLY A 6 -2.90 2.00 2.85
CA GLY A 6 -2.37 0.66 3.15
C GLY A 6 -2.65 0.26 4.60
N LEU A 7 -2.30 1.13 5.56
CA LEU A 7 -2.57 0.89 6.99
C LEU A 7 -4.06 0.63 7.24
N TYR A 8 -4.93 1.49 6.72
CA TYR A 8 -6.38 1.41 6.94
C TYR A 8 -6.97 0.13 6.33
N THR A 9 -6.65 -0.14 5.06
CA THR A 9 -7.17 -1.32 4.35
C THR A 9 -6.65 -2.63 4.93
N GLY A 10 -5.37 -2.69 5.32
CA GLY A 10 -4.78 -3.87 5.95
C GLY A 10 -5.37 -4.14 7.34
N THR A 11 -5.64 -3.09 8.10
CA THR A 11 -6.32 -3.19 9.41
C THR A 11 -7.76 -3.71 9.23
N ILE A 12 -8.50 -3.18 8.26
CA ILE A 12 -9.85 -3.69 7.93
C ILE A 12 -9.80 -5.16 7.56
N ASP A 13 -8.83 -5.57 6.74
CA ASP A 13 -8.75 -6.95 6.29
C ASP A 13 -8.48 -7.93 7.43
N ALA A 14 -7.70 -7.49 8.43
CA ALA A 14 -7.42 -8.28 9.62
C ALA A 14 -8.58 -8.34 10.63
N LEU A 15 -9.44 -7.31 10.69
CA LEU A 15 -10.47 -7.20 11.74
C LEU A 15 -11.87 -7.61 11.30
N ILE A 16 -12.23 -7.33 10.05
CA ILE A 16 -13.56 -7.61 9.51
C ILE A 16 -13.49 -8.97 8.80
N ASP A 17 -14.56 -9.75 8.77
CA ASP A 17 -14.64 -10.99 7.97
C ASP A 17 -15.62 -10.88 6.80
N ASP A 18 -16.61 -9.99 6.90
CA ASP A 18 -17.58 -9.73 5.84
C ASP A 18 -16.90 -9.06 4.63
N PHE A 19 -16.83 -9.80 3.52
CA PHE A 19 -16.19 -9.33 2.30
C PHE A 19 -16.86 -8.10 1.68
N VAL A 20 -18.19 -8.00 1.78
CA VAL A 20 -18.94 -6.87 1.18
C VAL A 20 -18.61 -5.59 1.93
N LEU A 21 -18.60 -5.63 3.26
CA LEU A 21 -18.21 -4.50 4.10
C LEU A 21 -16.75 -4.12 3.88
N LYS A 22 -15.84 -5.10 3.80
CA LYS A 22 -14.42 -4.85 3.44
C LYS A 22 -14.30 -4.12 2.11
N ALA A 23 -14.90 -4.66 1.06
CA ALA A 23 -14.82 -4.11 -0.29
C ALA A 23 -15.35 -2.68 -0.33
N PHE A 24 -16.45 -2.40 0.37
CA PHE A 24 -16.99 -1.05 0.50
C PHE A 24 -16.01 -0.10 1.18
N LEU A 25 -15.45 -0.49 2.33
CA LEU A 25 -14.50 0.35 3.07
C LEU A 25 -13.20 0.57 2.30
N TRP A 26 -12.64 -0.47 1.67
CA TRP A 26 -11.46 -0.36 0.81
C TRP A 26 -11.69 0.60 -0.35
N THR A 27 -12.82 0.46 -1.04
CA THR A 27 -13.19 1.33 -2.16
C THR A 27 -13.30 2.78 -1.70
N SER A 28 -13.95 3.03 -0.56
CA SER A 28 -14.08 4.39 -0.02
C SER A 28 -12.72 5.03 0.28
N ALA A 29 -11.79 4.28 0.88
CA ALA A 29 -10.45 4.76 1.19
C ALA A 29 -9.63 5.05 -0.09
N LEU A 30 -9.74 4.18 -1.09
CA LEU A 30 -9.09 4.38 -2.40
C LEU A 30 -9.63 5.60 -3.13
N VAL A 31 -10.95 5.82 -3.13
CA VAL A 31 -11.56 7.00 -3.76
C VAL A 31 -11.08 8.27 -3.09
N ILE A 32 -11.07 8.34 -1.75
CA ILE A 32 -10.57 9.50 -1.02
C ILE A 32 -9.09 9.76 -1.35
N ALA A 33 -8.28 8.70 -1.40
CA ALA A 33 -6.87 8.82 -1.76
C ALA A 33 -6.66 9.35 -3.17
N LEU A 34 -7.45 8.87 -4.14
CA LEU A 34 -7.40 9.36 -5.52
C LEU A 34 -7.79 10.83 -5.60
N ILE A 35 -8.82 11.28 -4.86
CA ILE A 35 -9.19 12.70 -4.80
C ILE A 35 -8.03 13.55 -4.28
N ILE A 36 -7.38 13.13 -3.19
CA ILE A 36 -6.23 13.85 -2.61
C ILE A 36 -5.07 13.91 -3.61
N ILE A 37 -4.72 12.78 -4.22
CA ILE A 37 -3.63 12.69 -5.20
C ILE A 37 -3.93 13.55 -6.43
N SER A 38 -5.16 13.51 -6.95
CA SER A 38 -5.58 14.36 -8.07
C SER A 38 -5.47 15.84 -7.73
N TYR A 39 -5.89 16.23 -6.52
CA TYR A 39 -5.72 17.61 -6.06
C TYR A 39 -4.23 18.00 -5.99
N GLU A 40 -3.38 17.15 -5.41
CA GLU A 40 -1.93 17.36 -5.35
C GLU A 40 -1.31 17.55 -6.74
N PHE A 41 -1.67 16.72 -7.73
CA PHE A 41 -1.19 16.86 -9.10
C PHE A 41 -1.63 18.15 -9.79
N ILE A 42 -2.80 18.71 -9.45
CA ILE A 42 -3.30 19.96 -10.03
C ILE A 42 -2.54 21.17 -9.48
N VAL A 43 -2.19 21.15 -8.19
CA VAL A 43 -1.54 22.29 -7.52
C VAL A 43 -0.01 22.26 -7.63
N MET A 44 0.58 21.10 -7.92
CA MET A 44 2.03 20.97 -8.09
C MET A 44 2.50 21.65 -9.39
N PRO A 45 3.67 22.32 -9.37
CA PRO A 45 4.32 22.79 -10.59
C PRO A 45 4.60 21.62 -11.54
N THR A 46 4.41 21.84 -12.84
CA THR A 46 4.71 20.83 -13.86
C THR A 46 6.21 20.49 -13.85
N PRO A 47 6.60 19.23 -13.61
CA PRO A 47 8.00 18.86 -13.58
C PRO A 47 8.61 18.74 -14.98
N ASN A 48 9.94 18.75 -15.06
CA ASN A 48 10.68 18.63 -16.32
C ASN A 48 10.39 17.33 -17.11
N LYS A 49 10.02 16.24 -16.41
CA LYS A 49 9.70 14.93 -17.01
C LYS A 49 8.40 14.37 -16.43
N PRO A 50 7.23 14.90 -16.82
CA PRO A 50 5.96 14.62 -16.15
C PRO A 50 5.54 13.15 -16.27
N LEU A 51 5.74 12.53 -17.45
CA LEU A 51 5.39 11.12 -17.64
C LEU A 51 6.26 10.18 -16.80
N LEU A 52 7.56 10.46 -16.69
CA LEU A 52 8.47 9.64 -15.89
C LEU A 52 8.13 9.76 -14.41
N GLN A 53 7.91 10.98 -13.92
CA GLN A 53 7.56 11.21 -12.52
C GLN A 53 6.21 10.59 -12.17
N ALA A 54 5.20 10.73 -13.02
CA ALA A 54 3.90 10.09 -12.82
C ALA A 54 4.01 8.55 -12.79
N SER A 55 4.83 7.97 -13.69
CA SER A 55 5.08 6.53 -13.74
C SER A 55 5.77 6.02 -12.48
N LEU A 56 6.85 6.68 -12.07
CA LEU A 56 7.59 6.33 -10.85
C LEU A 56 6.73 6.50 -9.61
N PHE A 57 5.96 7.59 -9.54
CA PHE A 57 4.98 7.79 -8.47
C PHE A 57 3.97 6.65 -8.40
N GLY A 58 3.40 6.22 -9.54
CA GLY A 58 2.46 5.10 -9.58
C GLY A 58 3.07 3.78 -9.08
N VAL A 59 4.27 3.45 -9.54
CA VAL A 59 4.98 2.21 -9.14
C VAL A 59 5.31 2.22 -7.65
N PHE A 60 6.00 3.26 -7.18
CA PHE A 60 6.43 3.32 -5.78
C PHE A 60 5.26 3.52 -4.81
N SER A 61 4.20 4.23 -5.22
CA SER A 61 2.99 4.36 -4.42
C SER A 61 2.24 3.02 -4.29
N THR A 62 2.21 2.22 -5.35
CA THR A 62 1.61 0.88 -5.32
C THR A 62 2.43 -0.06 -4.43
N MET A 63 3.76 -0.01 -4.53
CA MET A 63 4.66 -0.77 -3.67
C MET A 63 4.49 -0.40 -2.20
N LEU A 64 4.44 0.90 -1.90
CA LEU A 64 4.21 1.39 -0.54
C LEU A 64 2.85 0.95 -0.01
N PHE A 65 1.81 1.05 -0.82
CA PHE A 65 0.46 0.59 -0.48
C PHE A 65 0.44 -0.90 -0.14
N LEU A 66 0.93 -1.76 -1.04
CA LEU A 66 0.93 -3.21 -0.86
C LEU A 66 1.77 -3.64 0.35
N GLY A 67 2.98 -3.11 0.47
CA GLY A 67 3.87 -3.40 1.59
C GLY A 67 3.25 -2.99 2.93
N THR A 68 2.70 -1.78 3.00
CA THR A 68 2.05 -1.29 4.22
C THR A 68 0.78 -2.06 4.54
N HIS A 69 -0.04 -2.37 3.54
CA HIS A 69 -1.26 -3.19 3.70
C HIS A 69 -0.93 -4.55 4.30
N HIS A 70 0.02 -5.28 3.71
CA HIS A 70 0.40 -6.61 4.19
C HIS A 70 0.98 -6.58 5.61
N LEU A 71 1.87 -5.62 5.89
CA LEU A 71 2.48 -5.49 7.22
C LEU A 71 1.46 -5.10 8.29
N ALA A 72 0.51 -4.22 7.96
CA ALA A 72 -0.60 -3.87 8.85
C ALA A 72 -1.52 -5.09 9.09
N TRP A 73 -1.93 -5.77 8.01
CA TRP A 73 -2.74 -6.98 8.10
C TRP A 73 -2.07 -8.03 8.99
N LEU A 74 -0.79 -8.31 8.78
CA LEU A 74 -0.03 -9.30 9.54
C LEU A 74 0.08 -8.89 11.02
N SER A 75 0.45 -7.65 11.28
CA SER A 75 0.64 -7.15 12.66
C SER A 75 -0.66 -7.21 13.46
N ILE A 76 -1.77 -6.75 12.87
CA ILE A 76 -3.08 -6.77 13.53
C ILE A 76 -3.60 -8.20 13.67
N SER A 77 -3.40 -9.07 12.67
CA SER A 77 -3.78 -10.48 12.75
C SER A 77 -3.07 -11.19 13.90
N VAL A 78 -1.76 -10.95 14.08
CA VAL A 78 -0.99 -11.48 15.22
C VAL A 78 -1.54 -10.94 16.54
N MET A 79 -1.79 -9.62 16.63
CA MET A 79 -2.27 -8.98 17.86
C MET A 79 -3.64 -9.50 18.31
N VAL A 80 -4.52 -9.83 17.35
CA VAL A 80 -5.87 -10.36 17.62
C VAL A 80 -5.84 -11.90 17.77
N GLY A 81 -4.68 -12.54 17.60
CA GLY A 81 -4.52 -13.98 17.75
C GLY A 81 -5.14 -14.80 16.62
N ARG A 82 -5.25 -14.23 15.41
CA ARG A 82 -5.65 -14.99 14.23
C ARG A 82 -4.56 -15.99 13.84
N ASP A 83 -4.99 -17.18 13.45
CA ASP A 83 -4.06 -18.19 12.93
C ASP A 83 -3.58 -17.77 11.53
N ILE A 84 -2.25 -17.71 11.38
CA ILE A 84 -1.60 -17.32 10.12
C ILE A 84 -1.05 -18.59 9.51
N GLY A 85 -1.77 -19.11 8.52
CA GLY A 85 -1.37 -20.29 7.78
C GLY A 85 -0.05 -20.09 7.02
N ARG A 86 0.59 -21.19 6.62
CA ARG A 86 1.80 -21.18 5.78
C ARG A 86 1.53 -20.73 4.34
N THR A 87 0.27 -20.75 3.93
CA THR A 87 -0.16 -20.41 2.57
C THR A 87 -1.18 -19.28 2.63
N LEU A 88 -0.87 -18.17 1.96
CA LEU A 88 -1.78 -17.04 1.76
C LEU A 88 -2.58 -17.25 0.49
N TRP A 89 -3.88 -16.97 0.56
CA TRP A 89 -4.72 -16.78 -0.60
C TRP A 89 -4.66 -15.30 -1.01
N LEU A 90 -4.18 -15.02 -2.22
CA LEU A 90 -4.09 -13.65 -2.73
C LEU A 90 -5.21 -13.31 -3.71
N ALA A 91 -5.60 -14.29 -4.52
CA ALA A 91 -6.62 -14.16 -5.56
C ALA A 91 -7.11 -15.56 -5.96
N PRO A 92 -8.20 -15.68 -6.74
CA PRO A 92 -8.65 -16.97 -7.27
C PRO A 92 -7.50 -17.72 -7.96
N ASN A 93 -7.22 -18.94 -7.50
CA ASN A 93 -6.13 -19.81 -7.97
C ASN A 93 -4.69 -19.28 -7.73
N ILE A 94 -4.51 -18.24 -6.91
CA ILE A 94 -3.19 -17.71 -6.57
C ILE A 94 -2.97 -17.88 -5.06
N TYR A 95 -2.07 -18.80 -4.75
CA TYR A 95 -1.64 -19.13 -3.39
C TYR A 95 -0.13 -18.97 -3.28
N VAL A 96 0.35 -18.32 -2.23
CA VAL A 96 1.78 -18.05 -2.04
C VAL A 96 2.19 -18.40 -0.62
N ASP A 97 3.43 -18.86 -0.45
CA ASP A 97 4.01 -19.06 0.88
C ASP A 97 4.03 -17.73 1.66
N THR A 98 3.51 -17.78 2.88
CA THR A 98 3.35 -16.59 3.73
C THR A 98 4.68 -15.92 4.05
N ALA A 99 5.74 -16.69 4.29
CA ALA A 99 7.05 -16.14 4.64
C ALA A 99 7.70 -15.47 3.42
N LEU A 100 7.67 -16.14 2.27
CA LEU A 100 8.17 -15.57 1.01
C LEU A 100 7.41 -14.29 0.64
N TYR A 101 6.08 -14.32 0.72
CA TYR A 101 5.25 -13.15 0.42
C TYR A 101 5.55 -11.99 1.38
N THR A 102 5.67 -12.28 2.68
CA THR A 102 6.03 -11.26 3.68
C THR A 102 7.39 -10.65 3.42
N LEU A 103 8.38 -11.45 3.04
CA LEU A 103 9.71 -10.96 2.67
C LEU A 103 9.65 -10.03 1.46
N ILE A 104 8.91 -10.42 0.41
CA ILE A 104 8.72 -9.59 -0.79
C ILE A 104 8.05 -8.27 -0.40
N MET A 105 6.95 -8.31 0.36
CA MET A 105 6.22 -7.11 0.78
C MET A 105 7.09 -6.18 1.64
N LEU A 106 7.94 -6.73 2.52
CA LEU A 106 8.90 -5.95 3.29
C LEU A 106 9.94 -5.27 2.41
N ILE A 107 10.48 -5.98 1.40
CA ILE A 107 11.43 -5.40 0.45
C ILE A 107 10.78 -4.26 -0.34
N LEU A 108 9.55 -4.46 -0.84
CA LEU A 108 8.81 -3.43 -1.57
C LEU A 108 8.56 -2.19 -0.70
N PHE A 109 8.18 -2.40 0.56
CA PHE A 109 8.01 -1.34 1.54
C PHE A 109 9.31 -0.55 1.74
N LEU A 110 10.43 -1.21 2.02
CA LEU A 110 11.73 -0.56 2.23
C LEU A 110 12.20 0.21 0.99
N LEU A 111 12.07 -0.36 -0.21
CA LEU A 111 12.43 0.32 -1.45
C LEU A 111 11.60 1.60 -1.66
N SER A 112 10.30 1.54 -1.34
CA SER A 112 9.44 2.74 -1.44
C SER A 112 9.78 3.81 -0.41
N LEU A 113 10.18 3.43 0.82
CA LEU A 113 10.68 4.38 1.81
C LEU A 113 11.99 5.03 1.36
N VAL A 114 12.94 4.24 0.85
CA VAL A 114 14.20 4.76 0.31
C VAL A 114 13.96 5.75 -0.82
N TYR A 115 13.05 5.42 -1.75
CA TYR A 115 12.66 6.32 -2.83
C TYR A 115 12.08 7.64 -2.30
N LEU A 116 11.13 7.58 -1.36
CA LEU A 116 10.53 8.77 -0.77
C LEU A 116 11.56 9.66 -0.07
N LEU A 117 12.41 9.07 0.76
CA LEU A 117 13.49 9.78 1.46
C LEU A 117 14.44 10.46 0.48
N TYR A 118 14.88 9.73 -0.54
CA TYR A 118 15.75 10.26 -1.58
C TYR A 118 15.12 11.46 -2.30
N THR A 119 13.86 11.32 -2.74
CA THR A 119 13.15 12.41 -3.42
C THR A 119 12.89 13.61 -2.53
N SER A 120 12.66 13.40 -1.23
CA SER A 120 12.47 14.48 -0.26
C SER A 120 13.76 15.28 -0.08
N MET A 121 14.89 14.60 0.08
CA MET A 121 16.19 15.26 0.25
C MET A 121 16.58 16.07 -0.99
N CYS A 122 16.39 15.50 -2.19
CA CYS A 122 16.70 16.20 -3.44
C CYS A 122 15.71 17.33 -3.80
N SER A 123 14.61 17.48 -3.06
CA SER A 123 13.63 18.56 -3.28
C SER A 123 13.94 19.84 -2.48
N GLU A 124 14.86 19.77 -1.52
CA GLU A 124 15.27 20.90 -0.67
C GLU A 124 16.49 21.67 -1.22
N ASP A 125 17.09 21.21 -2.33
CA ASP A 125 18.17 21.86 -3.09
C ASP A 125 17.64 22.56 -4.37
#